data_AF-A0A699I232-F1
#
_entry.id   AF-A0A699I232-F1
#
_cell.length_a   1.000
_cell.length_b   1.000
_cell.length_c   1.000
_cell.angle_alpha   90.00
_cell.angle_beta   90.00
_cell.angle_gamma   90.00
#
_symmetry.space_group_name_H-M   'P 1'
#
loop_
_entity.id
_entity.type
_entity.pdbx_description
1 polymer ?
#
loop_
_entity_poly.entity_id
_entity_poly.type
_entity_poly.pdbx_seq_one_letter_code
_entity_poly.pdbx_strand_id
1 'polypeptide(L)'
;TKSIVLQIDSKPQAVSASALRRSLQERLSKISSKSSDEIYLKLKTSTAPPLKLIDLPGVEKGNLDDSLSQYVQHNDAILLVVIPAAQAPEVSAAKALRIAKEYDGECTRTIGVISKVDQASADPKVLAACQALLLGQGPRSSADIPWVALIGQSVSIASAQSGSVGSDNSLETAWRAESESLKSILTGAPQTKLGRSALVETLAHQIRSRMKIRLPSLLSGLQGKSQVVQDELVRLGESMVSSSEGTRALALELCREFEDKFLQHIMTGEGSGWKVVASFEGNFPDRIKQLPLDRHFDINNVKRIVLEADGYQPYLISPEKGLRSLIKTVLEMAKEPSRLCVDEVHRVLLDIVTASANATPGLGRYPPFKREVVTIATTALESFKNDAKKMVVALVDMERVFVPPQHFIRLVQRRMERQRREEEIKTRSSKKAVDAEQSLLNRSASPQTGSTSKSLKDGKQDKDAKEGPALKTAGPEGEITAGYILKKSSKTNGWSKKWFVLNEKTAKLGYTNKQEERNFRGVINLEVPIEHSKLNLDVIGYLII
;
A
#
# COMPACT_ATOMS: atom_id res chain seq x y z
N THR A 1 -41.38 -38.46 -20.74
CA THR A 1 -40.47 -39.54 -20.28
C THR A 1 -39.36 -38.96 -19.43
N LYS A 2 -39.44 -39.09 -18.10
CA LYS A 2 -38.37 -38.68 -17.17
C LYS A 2 -37.28 -39.78 -17.21
N SER A 3 -36.24 -39.63 -18.02
CA SER A 3 -35.13 -40.59 -18.09
C SER A 3 -34.00 -40.17 -17.14
N ILE A 4 -33.57 -41.10 -16.27
CA ILE A 4 -32.38 -40.93 -15.44
C ILE A 4 -31.21 -41.48 -16.25
N VAL A 5 -30.23 -40.62 -16.53
CA VAL A 5 -28.99 -41.02 -17.20
C VAL A 5 -27.90 -41.15 -16.15
N LEU A 6 -27.35 -42.35 -16.02
CA LEU A 6 -26.20 -42.63 -15.17
C LEU A 6 -24.93 -42.45 -16.00
N GLN A 7 -23.96 -41.71 -15.47
CA GLN A 7 -22.66 -41.56 -16.09
C GLN A 7 -21.64 -42.34 -15.23
N ILE A 8 -21.33 -43.57 -15.65
CA ILE A 8 -20.20 -44.35 -15.14
C ILE A 8 -19.08 -44.22 -16.19
N ASP A 9 -17.87 -43.87 -15.77
CA ASP A 9 -16.66 -43.81 -16.62
C ASP A 9 -16.87 -43.04 -17.94
N SER A 10 -17.55 -41.90 -17.84
CA SER A 10 -17.82 -40.99 -18.96
C SER A 10 -18.74 -41.51 -20.07
N LYS A 11 -19.38 -42.69 -19.93
CA LYS A 11 -20.41 -43.17 -20.86
C LYS A 11 -21.82 -42.91 -20.31
N PRO A 12 -22.69 -42.20 -21.04
CA PRO A 12 -24.08 -42.01 -20.62
C PRO A 12 -24.87 -43.29 -20.89
N GLN A 13 -25.40 -43.91 -19.84
CA GLN A 13 -26.29 -45.06 -19.96
C GLN A 13 -27.66 -44.73 -19.36
N ALA A 14 -28.72 -44.94 -20.14
CA ALA A 14 -30.07 -44.92 -19.61
C ALA A 14 -30.27 -46.18 -18.76
N VAL A 15 -30.55 -46.00 -17.47
CA VAL A 15 -30.76 -47.11 -16.53
C VAL A 15 -32.05 -46.90 -15.76
N SER A 16 -32.77 -47.99 -15.51
CA SER A 16 -33.89 -47.99 -14.58
C SER A 16 -33.38 -47.92 -13.14
N ALA A 17 -34.17 -47.31 -12.24
CA ALA A 17 -33.82 -47.22 -10.82
C ALA A 17 -33.56 -48.60 -10.19
N SER A 18 -34.30 -49.62 -10.62
CA SER A 18 -34.16 -51.00 -10.15
C SER A 18 -32.86 -51.65 -10.62
N ALA A 19 -32.40 -51.33 -11.84
CA ALA A 19 -31.12 -51.82 -12.36
C ALA A 19 -29.94 -51.14 -11.65
N LEU A 20 -30.03 -49.82 -11.42
CA LEU A 20 -29.06 -49.07 -10.63
C LEU A 20 -28.93 -49.65 -9.22
N ARG A 21 -30.06 -49.88 -8.53
CA ARG A 21 -30.05 -50.46 -7.19
C ARG A 21 -29.38 -51.84 -7.14
N ARG A 22 -29.68 -52.71 -8.10
CA ARG A 22 -29.05 -54.04 -8.19
C ARG A 22 -27.54 -53.93 -8.39
N SER A 23 -27.09 -53.06 -9.29
CA SER A 23 -25.67 -52.81 -9.53
C SER A 23 -24.96 -52.28 -8.27
N LEU A 24 -25.58 -51.33 -7.55
CA LEU A 24 -25.04 -50.82 -6.28
C LEU A 24 -24.98 -51.90 -5.20
N GLN A 25 -26.01 -52.72 -5.08
CA GLN A 25 -26.05 -53.81 -4.11
C GLN A 25 -24.97 -54.86 -4.40
N GLU A 26 -24.74 -55.17 -5.68
CA GLU A 26 -23.66 -56.06 -6.11
C GLU A 26 -22.28 -55.46 -5.77
N ARG A 27 -22.06 -54.17 -6.06
CA ARG A 27 -20.80 -53.48 -5.69
C ARG A 27 -20.59 -53.42 -4.18
N LEU A 28 -21.63 -53.10 -3.41
CA LEU A 28 -21.58 -53.07 -1.94
C LEU A 28 -21.30 -54.46 -1.34
N SER A 29 -21.81 -55.54 -1.95
CA SER A 29 -21.53 -56.91 -1.50
C SER A 29 -20.09 -57.36 -1.75
N LYS A 30 -19.39 -56.74 -2.70
CA LYS A 30 -17.98 -57.01 -3.04
C LYS A 30 -17.01 -56.17 -2.21
N ILE A 31 -17.46 -55.07 -1.61
CA ILE A 31 -16.68 -54.20 -0.74
C ILE A 31 -16.61 -54.85 0.65
N SER A 32 -15.40 -55.24 1.06
CA SER A 32 -15.14 -55.75 2.42
C SER A 32 -15.35 -54.63 3.44
N SER A 33 -15.89 -54.97 4.62
CA SER A 33 -16.17 -54.07 5.76
C SER A 33 -15.00 -53.20 6.27
N LYS A 34 -13.81 -53.30 5.66
CA LYS A 34 -12.59 -52.58 6.01
C LYS A 34 -12.02 -51.67 4.89
N SER A 35 -12.57 -51.66 3.66
CA SER A 35 -12.08 -50.74 2.63
C SER A 35 -12.84 -49.42 2.65
N SER A 36 -12.09 -48.32 2.71
CA SER A 36 -12.57 -46.93 2.63
C SER A 36 -12.94 -46.54 1.20
N ASP A 37 -13.52 -47.46 0.42
CA ASP A 37 -13.80 -47.25 -0.99
C ASP A 37 -15.13 -46.50 -1.16
N GLU A 38 -15.03 -45.24 -1.56
CA GLU A 38 -16.16 -44.38 -1.85
C GLU A 38 -16.80 -44.73 -3.21
N ILE A 39 -18.12 -44.82 -3.25
CA ILE A 39 -18.86 -45.05 -4.50
C ILE A 39 -19.35 -43.70 -5.05
N TYR A 40 -18.70 -43.23 -6.10
CA TYR A 40 -19.11 -42.02 -6.82
C TYR A 40 -20.22 -42.31 -7.82
N LEU A 41 -21.36 -41.61 -7.69
CA LEU A 41 -22.51 -41.73 -8.59
C LEU A 41 -22.91 -40.36 -9.12
N LYS A 42 -22.92 -40.21 -10.45
CA LYS A 42 -23.42 -39.01 -11.13
C LYS A 42 -24.71 -39.34 -11.87
N LEU A 43 -25.81 -38.83 -11.33
CA LEU A 43 -27.14 -38.94 -11.92
C LEU A 43 -27.48 -37.63 -12.63
N LYS A 44 -27.88 -37.71 -13.90
CA LYS A 44 -28.40 -36.56 -14.65
C LYS A 44 -29.90 -36.73 -14.84
N THR A 45 -30.64 -35.69 -14.48
CA THR A 45 -32.08 -35.58 -14.68
C THR A 45 -32.43 -34.14 -15.09
N SER A 46 -33.51 -33.96 -15.84
CA SER A 46 -34.08 -32.65 -16.17
C SER A 46 -34.97 -32.08 -15.06
N THR A 47 -35.27 -32.88 -14.02
CA THR A 47 -36.28 -32.55 -13.01
C THR A 47 -35.72 -32.14 -11.65
N ALA A 48 -34.40 -32.03 -11.49
CA ALA A 48 -33.78 -31.69 -10.21
C ALA A 48 -32.56 -30.77 -10.42
N PRO A 49 -32.31 -29.83 -9.48
CA PRO A 49 -31.11 -29.00 -9.52
C PRO A 49 -29.84 -29.81 -9.24
N PRO A 50 -28.66 -29.27 -9.58
CA PRO A 50 -27.38 -29.90 -9.23
C PRO A 50 -27.24 -29.98 -7.71
N LEU A 51 -27.21 -31.20 -7.17
CA LEU A 51 -27.06 -31.47 -5.75
C LEU A 51 -26.06 -32.61 -5.54
N LYS A 52 -25.23 -32.48 -4.50
CA LYS A 52 -24.35 -33.55 -4.02
C LYS A 52 -24.95 -34.12 -2.74
N LEU A 53 -25.31 -35.40 -2.77
CA LEU A 53 -25.76 -36.16 -1.61
C LEU A 53 -24.65 -37.13 -1.22
N ILE A 54 -24.40 -37.25 0.08
CA ILE A 54 -23.40 -38.16 0.64
C ILE A 54 -24.13 -39.05 1.61
N ASP A 55 -24.23 -40.35 1.26
CA ASP A 55 -24.84 -41.35 2.12
C ASP A 55 -23.74 -41.99 2.97
N LEU A 56 -23.84 -41.84 4.30
CA LEU A 56 -22.86 -42.33 5.25
C LEU A 56 -23.35 -43.65 5.88
N PRO A 57 -22.44 -44.58 6.20
CA PRO A 57 -22.82 -45.80 6.90
C PRO A 57 -23.50 -45.49 8.25
N GLY A 58 -24.45 -46.34 8.64
CA GLY A 58 -25.21 -46.17 9.87
C GLY A 58 -24.31 -46.10 11.11
N VAL A 59 -24.42 -45.01 11.87
CA VAL A 59 -23.53 -44.68 12.98
C VAL A 59 -23.71 -45.54 14.24
N GLU A 60 -24.69 -46.45 14.26
CA GLU A 60 -24.98 -47.29 15.43
C GLU A 60 -23.93 -48.39 15.69
N LYS A 61 -23.16 -48.79 14.68
CA LYS A 61 -22.22 -49.93 14.79
C LYS A 61 -20.75 -49.55 15.09
N GLY A 62 -20.41 -48.27 15.17
CA GLY A 62 -19.03 -47.79 15.39
C GLY A 62 -18.94 -46.27 15.45
N ASN A 63 -17.81 -45.69 15.90
CA ASN A 63 -17.59 -44.24 15.79
C ASN A 63 -17.44 -43.85 14.31
N LEU A 64 -17.76 -42.58 13.98
CA LEU A 64 -17.41 -42.06 12.67
C LEU A 64 -15.88 -42.10 12.57
N ASP A 65 -15.36 -42.75 11.53
CA ASP A 65 -13.94 -42.73 11.24
C ASP A 65 -13.49 -41.31 10.85
N ASP A 66 -12.22 -40.97 11.08
CA ASP A 66 -11.68 -39.63 10.79
C ASP A 66 -11.91 -39.24 9.33
N SER A 67 -11.80 -40.22 8.42
CA SER A 67 -12.07 -40.07 6.98
C SER A 67 -13.51 -39.69 6.65
N LEU A 68 -14.49 -40.03 7.49
CA LEU A 68 -15.90 -39.67 7.28
C LEU A 68 -16.25 -38.34 7.95
N SER A 69 -15.49 -37.96 8.98
CA SER A 69 -15.68 -36.71 9.73
C SER A 69 -15.51 -35.47 8.85
N GLN A 70 -14.64 -35.54 7.82
CA GLN A 70 -14.41 -34.46 6.86
C GLN A 70 -15.69 -33.97 6.16
N TYR A 71 -16.67 -34.86 5.94
CA TYR A 71 -17.94 -34.52 5.30
C TYR A 71 -18.86 -33.74 6.23
N VAL A 72 -18.87 -34.11 7.50
CA VAL A 72 -19.70 -33.48 8.52
C VAL A 72 -19.09 -32.13 8.94
N GLN A 73 -17.76 -32.02 8.97
CA GLN A 73 -17.03 -30.81 9.34
C GLN A 73 -17.23 -29.65 8.35
N HIS A 74 -17.52 -29.94 7.08
CA HIS A 74 -17.63 -28.90 6.05
C HIS A 74 -18.82 -27.96 6.33
N ASN A 75 -18.56 -26.68 6.57
CA ASN A 75 -19.58 -25.67 6.95
C ASN A 75 -20.69 -25.46 5.91
N ASP A 76 -20.45 -25.83 4.64
CA ASP A 76 -21.44 -25.76 3.57
C ASP A 76 -22.32 -27.01 3.47
N ALA A 77 -22.02 -28.08 4.22
CA ALA A 77 -22.83 -29.30 4.26
C ALA A 77 -24.04 -29.12 5.18
N ILE A 78 -25.22 -29.54 4.70
CA ILE A 78 -26.43 -29.67 5.52
C ILE A 78 -26.45 -31.07 6.10
N LEU A 79 -26.58 -31.15 7.42
CA LEU A 79 -26.59 -32.41 8.16
C LEU A 79 -28.03 -32.91 8.25
N LEU A 80 -28.27 -34.13 7.77
CA LEU A 80 -29.58 -34.78 7.88
C LEU A 80 -29.52 -35.87 8.95
N VAL A 81 -30.09 -35.60 10.12
CA VAL A 81 -30.13 -36.54 11.25
C VAL A 81 -31.40 -37.37 11.13
N VAL A 82 -31.24 -38.64 10.72
CA VAL A 82 -32.36 -39.57 10.57
C VAL A 82 -32.41 -40.49 11.78
N ILE A 83 -33.55 -40.49 12.49
CA ILE A 83 -33.84 -41.42 13.59
C ILE A 83 -35.11 -42.22 13.29
N PRO A 84 -35.22 -43.49 13.72
CA PRO A 84 -36.49 -44.21 13.72
C PRO A 84 -37.42 -43.65 14.81
N ALA A 85 -38.73 -43.69 14.57
CA ALA A 85 -39.75 -43.21 15.50
C ALA A 85 -39.61 -43.84 16.89
N ALA A 86 -39.29 -45.13 16.97
CA ALA A 86 -39.04 -45.84 18.22
C ALA A 86 -37.95 -45.20 19.11
N GLN A 87 -36.98 -44.48 18.54
CA GLN A 87 -35.93 -43.78 19.28
C GLN A 87 -36.31 -42.34 19.67
N ALA A 88 -37.47 -41.82 19.26
CA ALA A 88 -37.89 -40.45 19.58
C ALA A 88 -37.94 -40.14 21.10
N PRO A 89 -38.38 -41.06 22.00
CA PRO A 89 -38.35 -40.79 23.44
C PRO A 89 -36.94 -40.61 24.01
N GLU A 90 -35.92 -41.19 23.37
CA GLU A 90 -34.52 -41.15 23.80
C GLU A 90 -33.63 -40.40 22.79
N VAL A 91 -34.20 -39.43 22.06
CA VAL A 91 -33.50 -38.71 20.99
C VAL A 91 -32.17 -38.07 21.43
N SER A 92 -32.05 -37.66 22.70
CA SER A 92 -30.81 -37.10 23.25
C SER A 92 -29.67 -38.12 23.33
N ALA A 93 -29.98 -39.41 23.40
CA ALA A 93 -29.00 -40.50 23.36
C ALA A 93 -28.64 -40.92 21.92
N ALA A 94 -29.37 -40.42 20.90
CA ALA A 94 -29.13 -40.79 19.51
C ALA A 94 -27.73 -40.32 19.07
N LYS A 95 -26.90 -41.29 18.66
CA LYS A 95 -25.51 -41.04 18.27
C LYS A 95 -25.40 -40.08 17.08
N ALA A 96 -26.31 -40.18 16.11
CA ALA A 96 -26.37 -39.28 14.97
C ALA A 96 -26.60 -37.82 15.39
N LEU A 97 -27.45 -37.59 16.40
CA LEU A 97 -27.70 -36.26 16.94
C LEU A 97 -26.46 -35.71 17.67
N ARG A 98 -25.79 -36.55 18.47
CA ARG A 98 -24.57 -36.15 19.20
C ARG A 98 -23.46 -35.72 18.26
N ILE A 99 -23.24 -36.48 17.18
CA ILE A 99 -22.26 -36.13 16.14
C ILE A 99 -22.66 -34.84 15.43
N ALA A 100 -23.94 -34.66 15.09
CA ALA A 100 -24.39 -33.41 14.47
C ALA A 100 -24.13 -32.20 15.40
N LYS A 101 -24.39 -32.32 16.70
CA LYS A 101 -24.12 -31.27 17.70
C LYS A 101 -22.64 -30.99 17.93
N GLU A 102 -21.76 -31.96 17.70
CA GLU A 102 -20.30 -31.76 17.77
C GLU A 102 -19.81 -30.81 16.66
N TYR A 103 -20.40 -30.89 15.47
CA TYR A 103 -20.01 -30.08 14.30
C TYR A 103 -20.98 -28.92 13.98
N ASP A 104 -22.13 -28.85 14.66
CA ASP A 104 -23.18 -27.83 14.51
C ASP A 104 -23.95 -27.65 15.83
N GLY A 105 -23.26 -27.12 16.86
CA GLY A 105 -23.81 -26.94 18.21
C GLY A 105 -25.11 -26.11 18.27
N GLU A 106 -25.20 -25.09 17.42
CA GLU A 106 -26.36 -24.19 17.26
C GLU A 106 -27.43 -24.76 16.29
N CYS A 107 -27.21 -25.95 15.72
CA CYS A 107 -28.11 -26.58 14.74
C CYS A 107 -28.48 -25.71 13.52
N THR A 108 -27.60 -24.80 13.13
CA THR A 108 -27.85 -23.84 12.03
C THR A 108 -27.84 -24.47 10.65
N ARG A 109 -27.42 -25.73 10.52
CA ARG A 109 -27.35 -26.49 9.27
C ARG A 109 -27.81 -27.94 9.44
N THR A 110 -28.52 -28.25 10.52
CA THR A 110 -29.00 -29.60 10.84
C THR A 110 -30.51 -29.70 10.64
N ILE A 111 -30.98 -30.76 9.99
CA ILE A 111 -32.40 -31.11 9.84
C ILE A 111 -32.63 -32.48 10.44
N GLY A 112 -33.69 -32.62 11.24
CA GLY A 112 -34.08 -33.88 11.85
C GLY A 112 -35.14 -34.60 11.02
N VAL A 113 -35.03 -35.92 10.89
CA VAL A 113 -36.00 -36.77 10.20
C VAL A 113 -36.41 -37.91 11.12
N ILE A 114 -37.70 -38.00 11.41
CA ILE A 114 -38.30 -39.10 12.16
C ILE A 114 -38.88 -40.08 11.14
N SER A 115 -38.25 -41.24 11.00
CA SER A 115 -38.64 -42.28 10.05
C SER A 115 -39.48 -43.38 10.70
N LYS A 116 -40.17 -44.20 9.91
CA LYS A 116 -40.93 -45.39 10.38
C LYS A 116 -42.03 -45.05 11.41
N VAL A 117 -42.69 -43.92 11.26
CA VAL A 117 -43.76 -43.47 12.16
C VAL A 117 -44.96 -44.42 12.16
N ASP A 118 -45.21 -45.09 11.03
CA ASP A 118 -46.23 -46.12 10.87
C ASP A 118 -46.08 -47.29 11.85
N GLN A 119 -44.83 -47.69 12.14
CA GLN A 119 -44.51 -48.79 13.04
C GLN A 119 -44.72 -48.43 14.52
N ALA A 120 -44.73 -47.13 14.83
CA ALA A 120 -44.95 -46.60 16.17
C ALA A 120 -46.43 -46.26 16.44
N SER A 121 -47.33 -46.47 15.47
CA SER A 121 -48.75 -46.09 15.59
C SER A 121 -49.49 -46.75 16.76
N ALA A 122 -49.01 -47.91 17.22
CA ALA A 122 -49.60 -48.64 18.36
C ALA A 122 -49.06 -48.18 19.73
N ASP A 123 -48.01 -47.37 19.79
CA ASP A 123 -47.37 -46.92 21.05
C ASP A 123 -47.63 -45.41 21.30
N PRO A 124 -48.56 -45.07 22.21
CA PRO A 124 -48.88 -43.68 22.52
C PRO A 124 -47.69 -42.87 23.06
N LYS A 125 -46.75 -43.50 23.78
CA LYS A 125 -45.58 -42.83 24.35
C LYS A 125 -44.63 -42.38 23.24
N VAL A 126 -44.42 -43.24 22.25
CA VAL A 126 -43.58 -42.92 21.08
C VAL A 126 -44.22 -41.85 20.22
N LEU A 127 -45.54 -41.91 19.99
CA LEU A 127 -46.26 -40.89 19.24
C LEU A 127 -46.22 -39.53 19.91
N ALA A 128 -46.41 -39.48 21.24
CA ALA A 128 -46.28 -38.25 22.01
C ALA A 128 -44.87 -37.64 21.89
N ALA A 129 -43.82 -38.47 21.95
CA ALA A 129 -42.45 -38.02 21.75
C ALA A 129 -42.20 -37.49 20.31
N CYS A 130 -42.71 -38.17 19.29
CA CYS A 130 -42.64 -37.70 17.91
C CYS A 130 -43.33 -36.34 17.74
N GLN A 131 -44.53 -36.17 18.31
CA GLN A 131 -45.27 -34.91 18.28
C GLN A 131 -44.51 -33.79 18.99
N ALA A 132 -43.93 -34.07 20.16
CA ALA A 132 -43.13 -33.09 20.90
C ALA A 132 -41.93 -32.61 20.07
N LEU A 133 -41.22 -33.50 19.37
CA LEU A 133 -40.11 -33.11 18.48
C LEU A 133 -40.57 -32.25 17.31
N LEU A 134 -41.69 -32.62 16.67
CA LEU A 134 -42.27 -31.84 15.56
C LEU A 134 -42.75 -30.45 16.02
N LEU A 135 -43.18 -30.29 17.26
CA LEU A 135 -43.60 -29.01 17.84
C LEU A 135 -42.45 -28.18 18.43
N GLY A 136 -41.20 -28.70 18.40
CA GLY A 136 -40.05 -28.04 19.05
C GLY A 136 -40.08 -28.10 20.57
N GLN A 137 -40.91 -28.99 21.14
CA GLN A 137 -41.06 -29.23 22.58
C GLN A 137 -40.23 -30.44 23.06
N GLY A 138 -39.33 -30.96 22.20
CA GLY A 138 -38.41 -32.02 22.56
C GLY A 138 -37.34 -31.57 23.56
N PRO A 139 -36.39 -32.46 23.91
CA PRO A 139 -35.25 -32.12 24.74
C PRO A 139 -34.46 -30.91 24.20
N ARG A 140 -33.82 -30.14 25.09
CA ARG A 140 -33.01 -28.96 24.73
C ARG A 140 -31.98 -29.25 23.62
N SER A 141 -31.43 -30.46 23.59
CA SER A 141 -30.48 -30.90 22.56
C SER A 141 -31.07 -30.96 21.14
N SER A 142 -32.39 -30.94 21.00
CA SER A 142 -33.12 -31.12 19.74
C SER A 142 -34.15 -30.02 19.44
N ALA A 143 -34.30 -29.03 20.33
CA ALA A 143 -35.32 -27.99 20.23
C ALA A 143 -35.12 -27.08 19.00
N ASP A 144 -33.87 -26.74 18.70
CA ASP A 144 -33.52 -25.86 17.57
C ASP A 144 -33.48 -26.58 16.21
N ILE A 145 -33.73 -27.89 16.20
CA ILE A 145 -33.68 -28.69 14.97
C ILE A 145 -35.07 -28.72 14.32
N PRO A 146 -35.19 -28.35 13.03
CA PRO A 146 -36.42 -28.59 12.28
C PRO A 146 -36.60 -30.09 12.03
N TRP A 147 -37.57 -30.70 12.70
CA TRP A 147 -37.95 -32.11 12.52
C TRP A 147 -39.03 -32.29 11.46
N VAL A 148 -38.89 -33.35 10.64
CA VAL A 148 -39.88 -33.80 9.66
C VAL A 148 -40.18 -35.29 9.87
N ALA A 149 -41.46 -35.67 9.82
CA ALA A 149 -41.89 -37.05 10.00
C ALA A 149 -42.14 -37.76 8.66
N LEU A 150 -41.69 -39.00 8.53
CA LEU A 150 -41.77 -39.83 7.33
C LEU A 150 -42.20 -41.28 7.65
N ILE A 151 -42.76 -41.94 6.64
CA ILE A 151 -43.03 -43.38 6.61
C ILE A 151 -41.91 -44.07 5.82
N GLY A 152 -41.37 -45.15 6.40
CA GLY A 152 -40.11 -45.78 5.97
C GLY A 152 -40.19 -46.55 4.65
N GLN A 153 -41.32 -47.20 4.37
CA GLN A 153 -41.61 -47.79 3.06
C GLN A 153 -42.54 -46.85 2.30
N SER A 154 -42.42 -46.79 0.96
CA SER A 154 -43.52 -46.28 0.15
C SER A 154 -44.75 -47.10 0.55
N VAL A 155 -45.77 -46.45 1.11
CA VAL A 155 -47.04 -47.11 1.40
C VAL A 155 -47.42 -47.87 0.14
N SER A 156 -47.51 -49.19 0.23
CA SER A 156 -47.87 -50.01 -0.92
C SER A 156 -49.21 -49.48 -1.43
N ILE A 157 -49.34 -49.28 -2.74
CA ILE A 157 -50.55 -48.81 -3.44
C ILE A 157 -51.62 -49.93 -3.41
N ALA A 158 -51.91 -50.45 -2.23
CA ALA A 158 -52.94 -51.43 -1.96
C ALA A 158 -54.06 -50.82 -1.09
N SER A 159 -53.82 -49.66 -0.47
CA SER A 159 -54.84 -48.89 0.27
C SER A 159 -55.52 -47.78 -0.54
N ALA A 160 -54.98 -47.41 -1.71
CA ALA A 160 -55.69 -46.55 -2.65
C ALA A 160 -56.66 -47.42 -3.46
N GLN A 161 -57.94 -47.36 -3.08
CA GLN A 161 -59.03 -48.11 -3.72
C GLN A 161 -59.00 -48.00 -5.25
N SER A 162 -59.24 -49.16 -5.87
CA SER A 162 -59.67 -49.37 -7.25
C SER A 162 -60.34 -48.15 -7.90
N GLY A 163 -59.68 -47.55 -8.89
CA GLY A 163 -60.30 -46.49 -9.69
C GLY A 163 -59.32 -45.67 -10.53
N SER A 164 -58.97 -46.18 -11.71
CA SER A 164 -58.65 -45.39 -12.92
C SER A 164 -57.73 -44.16 -12.75
N VAL A 165 -56.41 -44.33 -12.72
CA VAL A 165 -55.46 -43.31 -13.22
C VAL A 165 -54.20 -44.01 -13.77
N GLY A 166 -53.78 -43.63 -14.99
CA GLY A 166 -52.64 -44.20 -15.71
C GLY A 166 -51.30 -44.16 -14.96
N SER A 167 -50.36 -44.97 -15.44
CA SER A 167 -49.04 -45.29 -14.87
C SER A 167 -48.09 -44.13 -14.56
N ASP A 168 -48.44 -42.89 -14.93
CA ASP A 168 -47.56 -41.72 -14.83
C ASP A 168 -47.59 -41.00 -13.47
N ASN A 169 -48.55 -41.31 -12.58
CA ASN A 169 -48.77 -40.60 -11.31
C ASN A 169 -48.48 -41.41 -10.03
N SER A 170 -47.83 -42.59 -10.12
CA SER A 170 -47.67 -43.50 -8.97
C SER A 170 -46.88 -42.90 -7.79
N LEU A 171 -45.86 -42.08 -8.03
CA LEU A 171 -45.03 -41.50 -6.97
C LEU A 171 -45.73 -40.38 -6.21
N GLU A 172 -46.39 -39.46 -6.92
CA GLU A 172 -47.14 -38.38 -6.27
C GLU A 172 -48.32 -38.94 -5.46
N THR A 173 -49.01 -39.95 -5.99
CA THR A 173 -50.08 -40.64 -5.25
C THR A 173 -49.52 -41.31 -3.98
N ALA A 174 -48.33 -41.91 -4.03
CA ALA A 174 -47.68 -42.47 -2.85
C ALA A 174 -47.29 -41.40 -1.81
N TRP A 175 -46.84 -40.22 -2.24
CA TRP A 175 -46.51 -39.10 -1.33
C TRP A 175 -47.77 -38.48 -0.69
N ARG A 176 -48.87 -38.39 -1.44
CA ARG A 176 -50.18 -37.96 -0.89
C ARG A 176 -50.69 -38.95 0.14
N ALA A 177 -50.69 -40.24 -0.19
CA ALA A 177 -51.12 -41.31 0.73
C ALA A 177 -50.27 -41.36 2.01
N GLU A 178 -48.95 -41.15 1.89
CA GLU A 178 -48.06 -41.00 3.05
C GLU A 178 -48.48 -39.81 3.93
N SER A 179 -48.69 -38.64 3.31
CA SER A 179 -49.09 -37.43 4.04
C SER A 179 -50.42 -37.64 4.77
N GLU A 180 -51.42 -38.24 4.12
CA GLU A 180 -52.71 -38.55 4.74
C GLU A 180 -52.60 -39.57 5.88
N SER A 181 -51.75 -40.59 5.72
CA SER A 181 -51.50 -41.57 6.77
C SER A 181 -50.84 -40.93 8.00
N LEU A 182 -49.84 -40.06 7.78
CA LEU A 182 -49.18 -39.31 8.86
C LEU A 182 -50.15 -38.34 9.55
N LYS A 183 -51.09 -37.73 8.83
CA LYS A 183 -52.15 -36.89 9.42
C LYS A 183 -53.04 -37.67 10.39
N SER A 184 -53.37 -38.90 10.01
CA SER A 184 -54.18 -39.80 10.85
C SER A 184 -53.42 -40.26 12.10
N ILE A 185 -52.12 -40.59 11.97
CA ILE A 185 -51.30 -41.06 13.08
C ILE A 185 -50.87 -39.92 14.03
N LEU A 186 -50.50 -38.76 13.48
CA LEU A 186 -49.96 -37.61 14.20
C LEU A 186 -50.94 -36.43 14.16
N THR A 187 -52.12 -36.62 14.74
CA THR A 187 -53.23 -35.64 14.71
C THR A 187 -52.87 -34.25 15.26
N GLY A 188 -51.94 -34.18 16.23
CA GLY A 188 -51.47 -32.93 16.82
C GLY A 188 -50.27 -32.27 16.12
N ALA A 189 -49.74 -32.88 15.05
CA ALA A 189 -48.53 -32.37 14.40
C ALA A 189 -48.83 -31.33 13.30
N PRO A 190 -47.95 -30.32 13.11
CA PRO A 190 -48.07 -29.38 12.01
C PRO A 190 -47.97 -30.05 10.65
N GLN A 191 -48.93 -29.76 9.78
CA GLN A 191 -49.02 -30.35 8.43
C GLN A 191 -47.79 -30.05 7.56
N THR A 192 -47.15 -28.91 7.79
CA THR A 192 -45.92 -28.48 7.12
C THR A 192 -44.69 -29.32 7.47
N LYS A 193 -44.80 -30.26 8.41
CA LYS A 193 -43.72 -31.15 8.87
C LYS A 193 -43.97 -32.63 8.59
N LEU A 194 -45.02 -32.96 7.82
CA LEU A 194 -45.44 -34.34 7.57
C LEU A 194 -45.18 -34.75 6.11
N GLY A 195 -44.43 -35.83 5.93
CA GLY A 195 -44.21 -36.50 4.66
C GLY A 195 -43.04 -35.96 3.83
N ARG A 196 -42.79 -36.61 2.69
CA ARG A 196 -41.65 -36.29 1.81
C ARG A 196 -41.71 -34.89 1.22
N SER A 197 -42.90 -34.36 0.92
CA SER A 197 -43.06 -32.98 0.43
C SER A 197 -42.57 -31.96 1.45
N ALA A 198 -42.92 -32.14 2.73
CA ALA A 198 -42.43 -31.30 3.82
C ALA A 198 -40.90 -31.37 3.98
N LEU A 199 -40.30 -32.56 3.78
CA LEU A 199 -38.84 -32.71 3.83
C LEU A 199 -38.17 -31.93 2.69
N VAL A 200 -38.72 -31.99 1.47
CA VAL A 200 -38.18 -31.25 0.31
C VAL A 200 -38.26 -29.75 0.56
N GLU A 201 -39.39 -29.24 1.07
CA GLU A 201 -39.55 -27.82 1.42
C GLU A 201 -38.58 -27.39 2.53
N THR A 202 -38.42 -28.21 3.57
CA THR A 202 -37.50 -27.93 4.69
C THR A 202 -36.05 -27.91 4.21
N LEU A 203 -35.63 -28.89 3.39
CA LEU A 203 -34.30 -28.91 2.77
C LEU A 203 -34.07 -27.69 1.88
N ALA A 204 -35.03 -27.35 1.02
CA ALA A 204 -34.93 -26.20 0.14
C ALA A 204 -34.80 -24.89 0.93
N HIS A 205 -35.59 -24.73 2.00
CA HIS A 205 -35.49 -23.59 2.90
C HIS A 205 -34.10 -23.51 3.55
N GLN A 206 -33.60 -24.63 4.06
CA GLN A 206 -32.30 -24.70 4.72
C GLN A 206 -31.15 -24.36 3.76
N ILE A 207 -31.17 -24.91 2.54
CA ILE A 207 -30.20 -24.58 1.49
C ILE A 207 -30.21 -23.09 1.22
N ARG A 208 -31.40 -22.50 1.02
CA ARG A 208 -31.55 -21.06 0.74
C ARG A 208 -31.03 -20.20 1.89
N SER A 209 -31.32 -20.59 3.13
CA SER A 209 -30.84 -19.89 4.33
C SER A 209 -29.31 -19.90 4.41
N ARG A 210 -28.69 -21.08 4.25
CA ARG A 210 -27.23 -21.23 4.25
C ARG A 210 -26.57 -20.47 3.11
N MET A 211 -27.15 -20.51 1.91
CA MET A 211 -26.64 -19.73 0.78
C MET A 211 -26.63 -18.23 1.06
N LYS A 212 -27.69 -17.67 1.68
CA LYS A 212 -27.74 -16.24 2.02
C LYS A 212 -26.63 -15.83 2.98
N ILE A 213 -26.30 -16.67 3.97
CA ILE A 213 -25.24 -16.41 4.94
C ILE A 213 -23.85 -16.53 4.29
N ARG A 214 -23.67 -17.50 3.39
CA ARG A 214 -22.36 -17.80 2.79
C ARG A 214 -21.98 -16.90 1.63
N LEU A 215 -22.95 -16.44 0.84
CA LEU A 215 -22.70 -15.66 -0.38
C LEU A 215 -21.84 -14.39 -0.14
N PRO A 216 -22.06 -13.58 0.91
CA PRO A 216 -21.20 -12.43 1.19
C PRO A 216 -19.74 -12.81 1.48
N SER A 217 -19.52 -13.89 2.24
CA SER A 217 -18.17 -14.37 2.55
C SER A 217 -17.43 -14.88 1.31
N LEU A 218 -18.14 -15.56 0.41
CA LEU A 218 -17.59 -16.01 -0.87
C LEU A 218 -17.25 -14.82 -1.77
N LEU A 219 -18.12 -13.80 -1.82
CA LEU A 219 -17.88 -12.60 -2.61
C LEU A 219 -16.64 -11.85 -2.12
N SER A 220 -16.51 -11.64 -0.80
CA SER A 220 -15.33 -11.01 -0.20
C SER A 220 -14.05 -11.82 -0.47
N GLY A 221 -14.11 -13.15 -0.36
CA GLY A 221 -12.98 -14.01 -0.68
C GLY A 221 -12.56 -13.94 -2.15
N LEU A 222 -13.53 -13.88 -3.07
CA LEU A 222 -13.27 -13.71 -4.50
C LEU A 222 -12.71 -12.32 -4.83
N GLN A 223 -13.22 -11.26 -4.21
CA GLN A 223 -12.69 -9.91 -4.36
C GLN A 223 -11.24 -9.82 -3.88
N GLY A 224 -10.91 -10.42 -2.73
CA GLY A 224 -9.54 -10.50 -2.25
C GLY A 224 -8.62 -11.23 -3.23
N LYS A 225 -9.05 -12.40 -3.75
CA LYS A 225 -8.29 -13.13 -4.78
C LYS A 225 -8.14 -12.32 -6.07
N SER A 226 -9.18 -11.59 -6.49
CA SER A 226 -9.14 -10.72 -7.66
C SER A 226 -8.12 -9.60 -7.50
N GLN A 227 -8.03 -9.00 -6.31
CA GLN A 227 -7.05 -7.97 -6.02
C GLN A 227 -5.62 -8.52 -6.10
N VAL A 228 -5.37 -9.70 -5.51
CA VAL A 228 -4.06 -10.36 -5.57
C VAL A 228 -3.64 -10.62 -7.03
N VAL A 229 -4.55 -11.12 -7.85
CA VAL A 229 -4.30 -11.35 -9.29
C VAL A 229 -4.04 -10.03 -10.02
N GLN A 230 -4.76 -8.96 -9.67
CA GLN A 230 -4.56 -7.63 -10.27
C GLN A 230 -3.19 -7.04 -9.91
N ASP A 231 -2.76 -7.16 -8.65
CA ASP A 231 -1.44 -6.69 -8.20
C ASP A 231 -0.31 -7.46 -8.91
N GLU A 232 -0.50 -8.77 -9.10
CA GLU A 232 0.43 -9.59 -9.87
C GLU A 232 0.47 -9.19 -11.35
N LEU A 233 -0.68 -8.87 -11.96
CA LEU A 233 -0.77 -8.38 -13.33
C LEU A 233 -0.02 -7.06 -13.51
N VAL A 234 -0.18 -6.12 -12.57
CA VAL A 234 0.58 -4.85 -12.57
C VAL A 234 2.08 -5.11 -12.52
N ARG A 235 2.52 -6.08 -11.69
CA ARG A 235 3.94 -6.46 -11.60
C ARG A 235 4.48 -7.07 -12.90
N LEU A 236 3.70 -7.90 -13.58
CA LEU A 236 4.08 -8.50 -14.87
C LEU A 236 4.05 -7.47 -16.01
N GLY A 237 3.19 -6.46 -15.89
CA GLY A 237 3.01 -5.40 -16.86
C GLY A 237 2.24 -5.85 -18.11
N GLU A 238 2.30 -5.02 -19.14
CA GLU A 238 1.57 -5.24 -20.39
C GLU A 238 2.08 -6.44 -21.21
N SER A 239 1.22 -6.93 -22.12
CA SER A 239 1.53 -8.02 -23.03
C SER A 239 2.77 -7.71 -23.88
N MET A 240 3.59 -8.73 -24.12
CA MET A 240 4.74 -8.60 -25.01
C MET A 240 4.29 -8.29 -26.44
N VAL A 241 4.94 -7.30 -27.05
CA VAL A 241 4.72 -6.92 -28.44
C VAL A 241 5.56 -7.81 -29.36
N SER A 242 4.96 -8.39 -30.39
CA SER A 242 5.62 -9.30 -31.33
C SER A 242 5.97 -8.67 -32.68
N SER A 243 5.43 -7.50 -32.98
CA SER A 243 5.75 -6.77 -34.22
C SER A 243 7.08 -6.04 -34.09
N SER A 244 7.84 -5.97 -35.19
CA SER A 244 9.11 -5.23 -35.25
C SER A 244 8.90 -3.73 -34.96
N GLU A 245 7.83 -3.15 -35.51
CA GLU A 245 7.47 -1.74 -35.26
C GLU A 245 7.10 -1.49 -33.80
N GLY A 246 6.28 -2.36 -33.22
CA GLY A 246 5.89 -2.22 -31.82
C GLY A 246 7.03 -2.48 -30.83
N THR A 247 7.99 -3.35 -31.19
CA THR A 247 9.23 -3.53 -30.41
C THR A 247 10.06 -2.25 -30.39
N ARG A 248 10.16 -1.53 -31.52
CA ARG A 248 10.86 -0.23 -31.58
C ARG A 248 10.14 0.85 -30.79
N ALA A 249 8.80 0.91 -30.89
CA ALA A 249 7.99 1.85 -30.11
C ALA A 249 8.19 1.63 -28.60
N LEU A 250 8.15 0.38 -28.15
CA LEU A 250 8.41 0.02 -26.76
C LEU A 250 9.83 0.39 -26.32
N ALA A 251 10.84 0.12 -27.15
CA ALA A 251 12.21 0.51 -26.83
C ALA A 251 12.36 2.03 -26.66
N LEU A 252 11.70 2.83 -27.50
CA LEU A 252 11.69 4.29 -27.38
C LEU A 252 10.98 4.76 -26.11
N GLU A 253 9.84 4.16 -25.77
CA GLU A 253 9.11 4.46 -24.54
C GLU A 253 9.96 4.18 -23.30
N LEU A 254 10.61 3.02 -23.24
CA LEU A 254 11.50 2.64 -22.14
C LEU A 254 12.71 3.59 -22.03
N CYS A 255 13.26 4.05 -23.15
CA CYS A 255 14.32 5.06 -23.17
C CYS A 255 13.82 6.41 -22.63
N ARG A 256 12.59 6.82 -22.96
CA ARG A 256 11.98 8.06 -22.42
C ARG A 256 11.73 7.96 -20.93
N GLU A 257 11.23 6.83 -20.46
CA GLU A 257 11.03 6.62 -19.02
C GLU A 257 12.36 6.65 -18.25
N PHE A 258 13.42 6.07 -18.81
CA PHE A 258 14.78 6.18 -18.27
C PHE A 258 15.30 7.63 -18.25
N GLU A 259 15.11 8.37 -19.36
CA GLU A 259 15.49 9.79 -19.48
C GLU A 259 14.80 10.64 -18.41
N ASP A 260 13.48 10.46 -18.22
CA ASP A 260 12.71 11.18 -17.21
C ASP A 260 13.24 10.91 -15.80
N LYS A 261 13.55 9.65 -15.48
CA LYS A 261 14.15 9.27 -14.18
C LYS A 261 15.54 9.86 -14.00
N PHE A 262 16.36 9.88 -15.05
CA PHE A 262 17.67 10.50 -15.02
C PHE A 262 17.58 12.01 -14.78
N LEU A 263 16.70 12.70 -15.49
CA LEU A 263 16.47 14.13 -15.33
C LEU A 263 15.92 14.49 -13.94
N GLN A 264 15.01 13.66 -13.39
CA GLN A 264 14.51 13.86 -12.03
C GLN A 264 15.65 13.90 -11.03
N HIS A 265 16.56 12.92 -11.04
CA HIS A 265 17.73 12.93 -10.14
C HIS A 265 18.56 14.21 -10.26
N ILE A 266 18.78 14.72 -11.48
CA ILE A 266 19.59 15.93 -11.70
C ILE A 266 18.86 17.21 -11.27
N MET A 267 17.57 17.34 -11.60
CA MET A 267 16.81 18.57 -11.37
C MET A 267 16.33 18.74 -9.93
N THR A 268 15.91 17.65 -9.28
CA THR A 268 15.39 17.73 -7.91
C THR A 268 16.49 17.59 -6.85
N GLY A 269 17.66 17.09 -7.25
CA GLY A 269 18.74 16.72 -6.32
C GLY A 269 18.44 15.45 -5.51
N GLU A 270 17.32 14.76 -5.77
CA GLU A 270 16.97 13.52 -5.08
C GLU A 270 17.94 12.37 -5.39
N GLY A 271 18.08 11.44 -4.45
CA GLY A 271 19.00 10.32 -4.56
C GLY A 271 20.46 10.76 -4.55
N SER A 272 21.20 10.53 -5.63
CA SER A 272 22.60 10.95 -5.77
C SER A 272 22.77 12.33 -6.42
N GLY A 273 21.69 13.00 -6.85
CA GLY A 273 21.74 14.29 -7.54
C GLY A 273 22.41 15.40 -6.74
N TRP A 274 22.10 15.53 -5.46
CA TRP A 274 22.69 16.54 -4.57
C TRP A 274 24.23 16.46 -4.48
N LYS A 275 24.84 15.29 -4.76
CA LYS A 275 26.30 15.13 -4.77
C LYS A 275 26.96 15.90 -5.91
N VAL A 276 26.24 16.14 -7.01
CA VAL A 276 26.72 17.02 -8.10
C VAL A 276 26.87 18.45 -7.57
N VAL A 277 25.85 18.95 -6.88
CA VAL A 277 25.88 20.29 -6.25
C VAL A 277 27.00 20.36 -5.20
N ALA A 278 27.12 19.34 -4.34
CA ALA A 278 28.17 19.28 -3.33
C ALA A 278 29.59 19.29 -3.92
N SER A 279 29.77 18.70 -5.12
CA SER A 279 31.05 18.75 -5.83
C SER A 279 31.44 20.18 -6.21
N PHE A 280 30.48 20.98 -6.68
CA PHE A 280 30.70 22.36 -7.13
C PHE A 280 30.71 23.40 -6.00
N GLU A 281 29.86 23.25 -4.97
CA GLU A 281 29.71 24.23 -3.90
C GLU A 281 30.55 23.93 -2.65
N GLY A 282 30.96 22.67 -2.47
CA GLY A 282 31.79 22.24 -1.34
C GLY A 282 33.19 21.84 -1.79
N ASN A 283 33.31 20.66 -2.40
CA ASN A 283 34.60 19.99 -2.59
C ASN A 283 35.56 20.77 -3.49
N PHE A 284 35.08 21.31 -4.62
CA PHE A 284 35.92 22.08 -5.53
C PHE A 284 36.43 23.40 -4.90
N PRO A 285 35.57 24.27 -4.32
CA PRO A 285 36.02 25.46 -3.60
C PRO A 285 37.03 25.15 -2.49
N ASP A 286 36.83 24.06 -1.75
CA ASP A 286 37.74 23.69 -0.66
C ASP A 286 39.11 23.23 -1.18
N ARG A 287 39.16 22.48 -2.29
CA ARG A 287 40.44 22.15 -2.96
C ARG A 287 41.15 23.41 -3.46
N ILE A 288 40.42 24.40 -3.98
CA ILE A 288 41.00 25.68 -4.41
C ILE A 288 41.58 26.46 -3.21
N LYS A 289 40.89 26.49 -2.06
CA LYS A 289 41.39 27.14 -0.83
C LYS A 289 42.63 26.45 -0.25
N GLN A 290 42.77 25.14 -0.45
CA GLN A 290 43.89 24.34 0.04
C GLN A 290 45.15 24.42 -0.85
N LEU A 291 45.10 25.16 -1.96
CA LEU A 291 46.30 25.41 -2.76
C LEU A 291 47.38 26.09 -1.90
N PRO A 292 48.66 25.71 -2.00
CA PRO A 292 49.73 26.20 -1.13
C PRO A 292 50.20 27.61 -1.55
N LEU A 293 49.26 28.56 -1.58
CA LEU A 293 49.50 29.95 -1.99
C LEU A 293 50.51 30.64 -1.08
N ASP A 294 50.51 30.34 0.22
CA ASP A 294 51.44 30.94 1.19
C ASP A 294 52.90 30.65 0.87
N ARG A 295 53.20 29.43 0.41
CA ARG A 295 54.56 29.06 -0.04
C ARG A 295 54.94 29.79 -1.33
N HIS A 296 53.97 29.96 -2.23
CA HIS A 296 54.20 30.67 -3.49
C HIS A 296 54.39 32.18 -3.29
N PHE A 297 53.69 32.78 -2.32
CA PHE A 297 53.79 34.20 -2.00
C PHE A 297 54.80 34.52 -0.87
N ASP A 298 55.60 33.54 -0.42
CA ASP A 298 56.72 33.80 0.48
C ASP A 298 57.68 34.83 -0.13
N ILE A 299 58.16 35.77 0.69
CA ILE A 299 58.95 36.91 0.23
C ILE A 299 60.24 36.49 -0.49
N ASN A 300 60.86 35.38 -0.09
CA ASN A 300 62.07 34.88 -0.74
C ASN A 300 61.73 34.26 -2.10
N ASN A 301 60.59 33.57 -2.18
CA ASN A 301 60.09 33.00 -3.42
C ASN A 301 59.69 34.08 -4.43
N VAL A 302 58.98 35.11 -3.97
CA VAL A 302 58.58 36.28 -4.77
C VAL A 302 59.84 36.99 -5.30
N LYS A 303 60.82 37.30 -4.44
CA LYS A 303 62.08 37.93 -4.87
C LYS A 303 62.78 37.12 -5.95
N ARG A 304 62.91 35.81 -5.76
CA ARG A 304 63.55 34.92 -6.74
C ARG A 304 62.82 34.94 -8.08
N ILE A 305 61.50 34.71 -8.09
CA ILE A 305 60.70 34.68 -9.32
C ILE A 305 60.73 36.04 -10.04
N VAL A 306 60.66 37.14 -9.28
CA VAL A 306 60.74 38.49 -9.83
C VAL A 306 62.11 38.71 -10.47
N LEU A 307 63.21 38.49 -9.75
CA LEU A 307 64.57 38.64 -10.27
C LEU A 307 64.84 37.78 -11.51
N GLU A 308 64.37 36.53 -11.51
CA GLU A 308 64.50 35.62 -12.66
C GLU A 308 63.72 36.11 -13.89
N ALA A 309 62.49 36.60 -13.71
CA ALA A 309 61.64 37.08 -14.81
C ALA A 309 62.11 38.44 -15.35
N ASP A 310 62.71 39.24 -14.49
CA ASP A 310 63.10 40.62 -14.76
C ASP A 310 64.51 40.73 -15.35
N GLY A 311 65.40 39.79 -15.01
CA GLY A 311 66.75 39.70 -15.55
C GLY A 311 67.70 40.77 -15.02
N TYR A 312 68.67 41.19 -15.84
CA TYR A 312 69.74 42.10 -15.43
C TYR A 312 69.34 43.59 -15.38
N GLN A 313 68.15 43.95 -15.87
CA GLN A 313 67.73 45.34 -16.00
C GLN A 313 66.89 45.79 -14.79
N PRO A 314 67.32 46.80 -14.02
CA PRO A 314 66.56 47.28 -12.85
C PRO A 314 65.30 48.05 -13.27
N TYR A 315 64.20 47.82 -12.55
CA TYR A 315 62.89 48.46 -12.78
C TYR A 315 62.74 49.69 -11.90
N LEU A 316 62.44 50.85 -12.49
CA LEU A 316 62.30 52.13 -11.78
C LEU A 316 60.94 52.31 -11.09
N ILE A 317 59.91 51.53 -11.47
CA ILE A 317 58.52 51.72 -11.00
C ILE A 317 57.86 50.41 -10.53
N SER A 318 57.82 49.36 -11.36
CA SER A 318 57.19 48.07 -11.00
C SER A 318 57.71 46.88 -11.82
N PRO A 319 57.95 45.71 -11.21
CA PRO A 319 58.39 44.50 -11.88
C PRO A 319 57.22 43.78 -12.59
N GLU A 320 56.81 44.28 -13.76
CA GLU A 320 55.61 43.77 -14.46
C GLU A 320 55.78 42.31 -14.92
N LYS A 321 56.97 41.93 -15.39
CA LYS A 321 57.24 40.56 -15.85
C LYS A 321 57.24 39.57 -14.69
N GLY A 322 57.88 39.92 -13.58
CA GLY A 322 57.82 39.17 -12.33
C GLY A 322 56.40 38.95 -11.82
N LEU A 323 55.57 40.02 -11.78
CA LEU A 323 54.17 39.92 -11.36
C LEU A 323 53.34 39.02 -12.27
N ARG A 324 53.49 39.15 -13.59
CA ARG A 324 52.82 38.28 -14.58
C ARG A 324 53.24 36.82 -14.41
N SER A 325 54.53 36.55 -14.15
CA SER A 325 55.06 35.21 -13.92
C SER A 325 54.47 34.57 -12.65
N LEU A 326 54.39 35.32 -11.55
CA LEU A 326 53.76 34.88 -10.30
C LEU A 326 52.29 34.49 -10.50
N ILE A 327 51.51 35.36 -11.15
CA ILE A 327 50.08 35.10 -11.39
C ILE A 327 49.90 33.88 -12.30
N LYS A 328 50.68 33.77 -13.36
CA LYS A 328 50.62 32.63 -14.30
C LYS A 328 50.93 31.29 -13.61
N THR A 329 51.85 31.30 -12.64
CA THR A 329 52.24 30.10 -11.87
C THR A 329 51.14 29.68 -10.91
N VAL A 330 50.55 30.63 -10.18
CA VAL A 330 49.46 30.37 -9.23
C VAL A 330 48.21 29.86 -9.94
N LEU A 331 47.82 30.51 -11.05
CA LEU A 331 46.67 30.09 -11.84
C LEU A 331 46.85 28.70 -12.47
N GLU A 332 48.08 28.28 -12.79
CA GLU A 332 48.35 26.92 -13.29
C GLU A 332 47.94 25.84 -12.27
N MET A 333 48.11 26.12 -10.98
CA MET A 333 47.75 25.19 -9.91
C MET A 333 46.25 24.91 -9.83
N ALA A 334 45.40 25.78 -10.41
CA ALA A 334 43.95 25.58 -10.45
C ALA A 334 43.50 24.51 -11.46
N LYS A 335 44.37 24.10 -12.41
CA LYS A 335 44.03 23.06 -13.39
C LYS A 335 43.72 21.72 -12.74
N GLU A 336 44.53 21.30 -11.77
CA GLU A 336 44.38 19.97 -11.15
C GLU A 336 43.10 19.85 -10.32
N PRO A 337 42.78 20.79 -9.39
CA PRO A 337 41.47 20.82 -8.72
C PRO A 337 40.29 20.82 -9.70
N SER A 338 40.42 21.52 -10.84
CA SER A 338 39.36 21.59 -11.86
C SER A 338 39.15 20.25 -12.56
N ARG A 339 40.23 19.53 -12.89
CA ARG A 339 40.14 18.17 -13.47
C ARG A 339 39.53 17.17 -12.49
N LEU A 340 39.93 17.24 -11.22
CA LEU A 340 39.38 16.39 -10.16
C LEU A 340 37.88 16.64 -9.96
N CYS A 341 37.42 17.90 -10.05
CA CYS A 341 35.99 18.21 -10.00
C CYS A 341 35.22 17.54 -11.16
N VAL A 342 35.78 17.51 -12.37
CA VAL A 342 35.17 16.83 -13.52
C VAL A 342 35.09 15.31 -13.27
N ASP A 343 36.15 14.70 -12.74
CA ASP A 343 36.17 13.27 -12.41
C ASP A 343 35.13 12.91 -11.34
N GLU A 344 34.99 13.76 -10.32
CA GLU A 344 34.03 13.57 -9.23
C GLU A 344 32.58 13.63 -9.74
N VAL A 345 32.25 14.66 -10.53
CA VAL A 345 30.93 14.80 -11.14
C VAL A 345 30.63 13.63 -12.08
N HIS A 346 31.60 13.22 -12.90
CA HIS A 346 31.45 12.05 -13.77
C HIS A 346 31.08 10.78 -12.98
N ARG A 347 31.78 10.53 -11.86
CA ARG A 347 31.48 9.37 -11.00
C ARG A 347 30.04 9.44 -10.45
N VAL A 348 29.59 10.61 -10.03
CA VAL A 348 28.21 10.81 -9.55
C VAL A 348 27.20 10.57 -10.68
N LEU A 349 27.47 11.02 -11.90
CA LEU A 349 26.59 10.79 -13.05
C LEU A 349 26.48 9.29 -13.39
N LEU A 350 27.56 8.51 -13.25
CA LEU A 350 27.49 7.04 -13.40
C LEU A 350 26.62 6.37 -12.33
N ASP A 351 26.74 6.83 -11.08
CA ASP A 351 25.88 6.37 -9.99
C ASP A 351 24.40 6.67 -10.31
N ILE A 352 24.11 7.84 -10.88
CA ILE A 352 22.76 8.25 -11.29
C ILE A 352 22.24 7.40 -12.45
N VAL A 353 23.04 7.13 -13.50
CA VAL A 353 22.64 6.23 -14.60
C VAL A 353 22.19 4.87 -14.06
N THR A 354 22.96 4.30 -13.14
CA THR A 354 22.65 3.01 -12.53
C THR A 354 21.37 3.07 -11.69
N ALA A 355 21.20 4.13 -10.89
CA ALA A 355 20.01 4.35 -10.09
C ALA A 355 18.75 4.53 -10.96
N SER A 356 18.82 5.35 -12.01
CA SER A 356 17.73 5.57 -12.96
C SER A 356 17.31 4.28 -13.65
N ALA A 357 18.26 3.50 -14.16
CA ALA A 357 17.96 2.21 -14.80
C ALA A 357 17.34 1.17 -13.85
N ASN A 358 17.61 1.28 -12.54
CA ASN A 358 16.98 0.44 -11.51
C ASN A 358 15.59 0.95 -11.11
N ALA A 359 15.39 2.27 -11.13
CA ALA A 359 14.13 2.91 -10.78
C ALA A 359 13.08 2.87 -11.92
N THR A 360 13.49 2.59 -13.16
CA THR A 360 12.61 2.40 -14.32
C THR A 360 12.01 0.98 -14.33
N PRO A 361 10.74 0.77 -13.92
CA PRO A 361 10.14 -0.57 -13.84
C PRO A 361 10.08 -1.27 -15.19
N GLY A 362 9.83 -0.52 -16.27
CA GLY A 362 9.79 -1.04 -17.62
C GLY A 362 11.09 -1.73 -18.05
N LEU A 363 12.25 -1.16 -17.70
CA LEU A 363 13.56 -1.75 -17.98
C LEU A 363 13.83 -3.02 -17.18
N GLY A 364 13.22 -3.17 -16.00
CA GLY A 364 13.31 -4.39 -15.18
C GLY A 364 12.79 -5.63 -15.91
N ARG A 365 11.81 -5.47 -16.80
CA ARG A 365 11.24 -6.55 -17.62
C ARG A 365 12.18 -7.02 -18.74
N TYR A 366 13.16 -6.20 -19.14
CA TYR A 366 14.08 -6.47 -20.24
C TYR A 366 15.56 -6.36 -19.82
N PRO A 367 16.09 -7.30 -19.02
CA PRO A 367 17.47 -7.22 -18.50
C PRO A 367 18.58 -7.07 -19.56
N PRO A 368 18.51 -7.70 -20.75
CA PRO A 368 19.50 -7.46 -21.81
C PRO A 368 19.46 -6.02 -22.34
N PHE A 369 18.26 -5.49 -22.60
CA PHE A 369 18.08 -4.12 -23.08
C PHE A 369 18.53 -3.09 -22.03
N LYS A 370 18.18 -3.31 -20.76
CA LYS A 370 18.67 -2.49 -19.65
C LYS A 370 20.20 -2.40 -19.59
N ARG A 371 20.90 -3.54 -19.77
CA ARG A 371 22.38 -3.55 -19.80
C ARG A 371 22.93 -2.74 -20.97
N GLU A 372 22.29 -2.82 -22.13
CA GLU A 372 22.69 -2.05 -23.31
C GLU A 372 22.50 -0.54 -23.09
N VAL A 373 21.33 -0.12 -22.57
CA VAL A 373 21.06 1.29 -22.24
C VAL A 373 22.09 1.86 -21.25
N VAL A 374 22.41 1.11 -20.18
CA VAL A 374 23.42 1.53 -19.20
C VAL A 374 24.81 1.63 -19.84
N THR A 375 25.17 0.70 -20.73
CA THR A 375 26.46 0.70 -21.43
C THR A 375 26.60 1.91 -22.35
N ILE A 376 25.56 2.22 -23.12
CA ILE A 376 25.51 3.38 -24.01
C ILE A 376 25.63 4.68 -23.20
N ALA A 377 24.84 4.82 -22.13
CA ALA A 377 24.87 6.01 -21.27
C ALA A 377 26.25 6.20 -20.60
N THR A 378 26.85 5.11 -20.11
CA THR A 378 28.19 5.12 -19.50
C THR A 378 29.26 5.56 -20.51
N THR A 379 29.19 5.03 -21.74
CA THR A 379 30.13 5.37 -22.82
C THR A 379 30.01 6.84 -23.22
N ALA A 380 28.78 7.37 -23.31
CA ALA A 380 28.54 8.78 -23.59
C ALA A 380 29.12 9.69 -22.50
N LEU A 381 28.92 9.34 -21.22
CA LEU A 381 29.45 10.11 -20.09
C LEU A 381 30.99 10.14 -20.06
N GLU A 382 31.66 9.04 -20.41
CA GLU A 382 33.12 9.03 -20.49
C GLU A 382 33.64 9.94 -21.61
N SER A 383 32.95 10.00 -22.76
CA SER A 383 33.26 10.97 -23.83
C SER A 383 33.11 12.41 -23.33
N PHE A 384 31.99 12.73 -22.66
CA PHE A 384 31.73 14.08 -22.14
C PHE A 384 32.72 14.50 -21.07
N LYS A 385 33.14 13.59 -20.19
CA LYS A 385 34.20 13.84 -19.20
C LYS A 385 35.52 14.22 -19.87
N ASN A 386 35.91 13.53 -20.94
CA ASN A 386 37.14 13.84 -21.67
C ASN A 386 37.10 15.23 -22.31
N ASP A 387 35.97 15.62 -22.88
CA ASP A 387 35.80 16.96 -23.46
C ASP A 387 35.71 18.05 -22.39
N ALA A 388 35.01 17.78 -21.27
CA ALA A 388 34.96 18.67 -20.12
C ALA A 388 36.36 18.91 -19.53
N LYS A 389 37.20 17.86 -19.42
CA LYS A 389 38.59 18.00 -18.96
C LYS A 389 39.43 18.92 -19.86
N LYS A 390 39.26 18.84 -21.19
CA LYS A 390 39.93 19.75 -22.13
C LYS A 390 39.43 21.18 -21.93
N MET A 391 38.12 21.35 -21.79
CA MET A 391 37.49 22.67 -21.60
C MET A 391 37.98 23.36 -20.32
N VAL A 392 37.98 22.67 -19.16
CA VAL A 392 38.41 23.29 -17.90
C VAL A 392 39.88 23.70 -17.92
N VAL A 393 40.74 22.93 -18.59
CA VAL A 393 42.15 23.30 -18.77
C VAL A 393 42.26 24.54 -19.66
N ALA A 394 41.51 24.59 -20.76
CA ALA A 394 41.50 25.74 -21.66
C ALA A 394 41.01 27.02 -20.96
N LEU A 395 39.97 26.92 -20.12
CA LEU A 395 39.48 28.05 -19.32
C LEU A 395 40.56 28.61 -18.38
N VAL A 396 41.29 27.73 -17.70
CA VAL A 396 42.42 28.16 -16.84
C VAL A 396 43.54 28.78 -17.68
N ASP A 397 43.86 28.20 -18.85
CA ASP A 397 44.88 28.76 -19.74
C ASP A 397 44.49 30.14 -20.30
N MET A 398 43.21 30.38 -20.59
CA MET A 398 42.72 31.70 -20.99
C MET A 398 42.96 32.76 -19.91
N GLU A 399 42.61 32.45 -18.65
CA GLU A 399 42.83 33.35 -17.51
C GLU A 399 44.33 33.61 -17.25
N ARG A 400 45.20 32.65 -17.60
CA ARG A 400 46.67 32.78 -17.46
C ARG A 400 47.31 33.70 -18.48
N VAL A 401 46.72 33.87 -19.66
CA VAL A 401 47.33 34.62 -20.76
C VAL A 401 47.32 36.12 -20.49
N PHE A 402 46.23 36.63 -19.91
CA PHE A 402 46.07 38.07 -19.72
C PHE A 402 45.18 38.40 -18.52
N VAL A 403 45.72 39.23 -17.62
CA VAL A 403 44.93 39.84 -16.54
C VAL A 403 44.64 41.29 -16.91
N PRO A 404 43.35 41.65 -17.12
CA PRO A 404 43.00 43.02 -17.49
C PRO A 404 43.44 44.05 -16.43
N PRO A 405 44.00 45.22 -16.82
CA PRO A 405 44.32 46.31 -15.89
C PRO A 405 43.12 46.73 -15.02
N GLN A 406 41.90 46.66 -15.58
CA GLN A 406 40.65 46.89 -14.86
C GLN A 406 40.43 45.95 -13.67
N HIS A 407 41.02 44.76 -13.69
CA HIS A 407 41.01 43.85 -12.55
C HIS A 407 41.81 44.43 -11.37
N PHE A 408 43.01 44.95 -11.62
CA PHE A 408 43.84 45.59 -10.60
C PHE A 408 43.21 46.86 -10.04
N ILE A 409 42.62 47.71 -10.91
CA ILE A 409 41.91 48.92 -10.47
C ILE A 409 40.76 48.56 -9.54
N ARG A 410 39.96 47.55 -9.89
CA ARG A 410 38.86 47.06 -9.04
C ARG A 410 39.35 46.45 -7.73
N LEU A 411 40.49 45.74 -7.74
CA LEU A 411 41.11 45.23 -6.51
C LEU A 411 41.51 46.36 -5.56
N VAL A 412 42.13 47.42 -6.08
CA VAL A 412 42.49 48.62 -5.29
C VAL A 412 41.22 49.30 -4.76
N GLN A 413 40.21 49.52 -5.60
CA GLN A 413 38.93 50.10 -5.17
C GLN A 413 38.26 49.26 -4.06
N ARG A 414 38.25 47.93 -4.18
CA ARG A 414 37.73 47.03 -3.14
C ARG A 414 38.52 47.10 -1.85
N ARG A 415 39.85 47.23 -1.92
CA ARG A 415 40.72 47.42 -0.74
C ARG A 415 40.42 48.75 -0.06
N MET A 416 40.34 49.85 -0.82
CA MET A 416 40.01 51.18 -0.32
C MET A 416 38.61 51.21 0.32
N GLU A 417 37.62 50.58 -0.31
CA GLU A 417 36.26 50.45 0.23
C GLU A 417 36.23 49.62 1.52
N ARG A 418 37.02 48.53 1.61
CA ARG A 418 37.13 47.75 2.85
C ARG A 418 37.78 48.57 3.97
N GLN A 419 38.87 49.27 3.67
CA GLN A 419 39.53 50.17 4.62
C GLN A 419 38.58 51.27 5.10
N ARG A 420 37.83 51.89 4.18
CA ARG A 420 36.81 52.88 4.53
C ARG A 420 35.73 52.29 5.44
N ARG A 421 35.24 51.09 5.19
CA ARG A 421 34.27 50.42 6.10
C ARG A 421 34.88 50.12 7.46
N GLU A 422 36.12 49.66 7.51
CA GLU A 422 36.84 49.42 8.77
C GLU A 422 37.06 50.72 9.56
N GLU A 423 37.38 51.82 8.87
CA GLU A 423 37.48 53.16 9.43
C GLU A 423 36.14 53.69 9.90
N GLU A 424 35.06 53.51 9.13
CA GLU A 424 33.68 53.86 9.52
C GLU A 424 33.23 53.07 10.75
N ILE A 425 33.59 51.78 10.85
CA ILE A 425 33.31 50.95 12.04
C ILE A 425 34.13 51.45 13.24
N LYS A 426 35.41 51.80 13.05
CA LYS A 426 36.28 52.35 14.10
C LYS A 426 35.87 53.77 14.54
N THR A 427 35.41 54.63 13.62
CA THR A 427 34.90 55.97 13.97
C THR A 427 33.52 55.89 14.60
N ARG A 428 32.68 54.92 14.23
CA ARG A 428 31.38 54.69 14.88
C ARG A 428 31.53 54.08 16.28
N SER A 429 32.53 53.22 16.52
CA SER A 429 32.87 52.76 17.88
C SER A 429 33.45 53.89 18.73
N SER A 430 34.28 54.76 18.15
CA SER A 430 34.83 55.94 18.83
C SER A 430 33.76 56.99 19.15
N LYS A 431 32.84 57.28 18.22
CA LYS A 431 31.68 58.16 18.48
C LYS A 431 30.75 57.58 19.56
N LYS A 432 30.53 56.26 19.58
CA LYS A 432 29.77 55.60 20.66
C LYS A 432 30.46 55.69 22.02
N ALA A 433 31.79 55.66 22.07
CA ALA A 433 32.55 55.83 23.30
C ALA A 433 32.47 57.28 23.82
N VAL A 434 32.57 58.27 22.93
CA VAL A 434 32.44 59.71 23.26
C VAL A 434 31.00 60.07 23.66
N ASP A 435 29.98 59.53 22.98
CA ASP A 435 28.57 59.69 23.38
C ASP A 435 28.27 59.00 24.73
N ALA A 436 28.93 57.86 25.03
CA ALA A 436 28.81 57.17 26.32
C ALA A 436 29.45 57.99 27.45
N GLU A 437 30.56 58.67 27.20
CA GLU A 437 31.22 59.58 28.16
C GLU A 437 30.39 60.85 28.40
N GLN A 438 29.84 61.47 27.34
CA GLN A 438 28.96 62.64 27.47
C GLN A 438 27.60 62.30 28.13
N SER A 439 27.08 61.09 27.93
CA SER A 439 25.84 60.64 28.61
C SER A 439 26.04 60.25 30.08
N LEU A 440 27.27 59.96 30.52
CA LEU A 440 27.62 59.81 31.93
C LEU A 440 27.73 61.18 32.64
N LEU A 441 28.30 62.19 31.97
CA LEU A 441 28.39 63.57 32.50
C LEU A 441 27.03 64.28 32.60
N ASN A 442 26.11 63.99 31.68
CA ASN A 442 24.76 64.57 31.70
C ASN A 442 23.76 63.87 32.65
N ARG A 443 24.14 62.76 33.30
CA ARG A 443 23.26 62.03 34.24
C ARG A 443 23.30 62.53 35.68
N SER A 444 24.19 63.47 36.00
CA SER A 444 24.31 64.12 37.32
C SER A 444 23.43 65.37 37.51
N ALA A 445 22.53 65.67 36.57
CA ALA A 445 21.48 66.66 36.80
C ALA A 445 20.18 66.22 36.11
N SER A 446 19.11 66.16 36.88
CA SER A 446 17.71 66.07 36.42
C SER A 446 16.93 67.10 37.26
N PRO A 447 15.71 67.56 36.89
CA PRO A 447 14.77 66.83 36.04
C PRO A 447 13.81 67.65 35.14
N GLN A 448 12.99 66.90 34.39
CA GLN A 448 11.61 67.18 33.93
C GLN A 448 11.33 68.08 32.70
N THR A 449 10.73 67.49 31.65
CA THR A 449 9.30 67.63 31.23
C THR A 449 9.11 67.34 29.73
N GLY A 450 7.92 66.82 29.34
CA GLY A 450 7.28 67.22 28.07
C GLY A 450 7.37 66.31 26.84
N SER A 451 6.48 65.31 26.78
CA SER A 451 5.53 65.05 25.67
C SER A 451 5.99 64.81 24.21
N THR A 452 5.57 63.63 23.73
CA THR A 452 4.92 63.33 22.42
C THR A 452 5.69 63.29 21.09
N SER A 453 5.73 62.06 20.56
CA SER A 453 5.04 61.60 19.34
C SER A 453 5.85 61.39 18.04
N LYS A 454 5.60 60.19 17.48
CA LYS A 454 5.53 59.82 16.06
C LYS A 454 6.86 59.86 15.27
N SER A 455 7.11 59.03 14.28
CA SER A 455 6.56 57.81 13.69
C SER A 455 7.19 57.76 12.29
N LEU A 456 7.39 56.55 11.74
CA LEU A 456 7.48 56.28 10.29
C LEU A 456 8.77 56.85 9.64
N LYS A 457 9.34 56.35 8.54
CA LYS A 457 8.93 55.39 7.52
C LYS A 457 10.18 55.15 6.64
N ASP A 458 10.41 53.91 6.24
CA ASP A 458 10.31 53.41 4.86
C ASP A 458 11.54 53.57 3.96
N GLY A 459 11.75 52.50 3.17
CA GLY A 459 12.40 52.54 1.86
C GLY A 459 13.50 51.49 1.74
N LYS A 460 13.17 50.22 1.40
CA LYS A 460 13.16 49.62 0.03
C LYS A 460 14.57 49.47 -0.57
N GLN A 461 15.01 48.38 -1.19
CA GLN A 461 14.39 47.28 -1.97
C GLN A 461 15.39 46.11 -1.99
N ASP A 462 14.96 44.87 -1.69
CA ASP A 462 14.53 43.81 -2.63
C ASP A 462 15.55 43.36 -3.69
N LYS A 463 15.97 42.09 -3.57
CA LYS A 463 16.15 41.18 -4.72
C LYS A 463 15.80 39.75 -4.30
N ASP A 464 14.73 39.25 -4.91
CA ASP A 464 14.07 37.97 -4.73
C ASP A 464 14.91 36.74 -5.10
N ALA A 465 14.61 35.62 -4.44
CA ALA A 465 14.96 34.25 -4.83
C ALA A 465 13.69 33.37 -4.89
N LYS A 466 13.56 32.58 -5.97
CA LYS A 466 12.73 31.35 -6.08
C LYS A 466 13.49 30.21 -5.35
N GLU A 467 12.93 29.14 -4.78
CA GLU A 467 11.81 28.26 -5.14
C GLU A 467 11.56 27.20 -4.00
N GLY A 468 10.38 26.57 -3.92
CA GLY A 468 10.18 25.22 -3.30
C GLY A 468 10.12 25.04 -1.77
N PRO A 469 9.43 24.00 -1.22
CA PRO A 469 8.99 23.95 0.18
C PRO A 469 10.01 23.26 1.10
N ALA A 470 11.04 23.98 1.54
CA ALA A 470 11.89 23.50 2.63
C ALA A 470 11.37 24.07 3.96
N LEU A 471 10.78 23.22 4.80
CA LEU A 471 10.62 23.53 6.22
C LEU A 471 12.01 23.74 6.82
N LYS A 472 12.24 24.88 7.46
CA LYS A 472 13.48 25.23 8.15
C LYS A 472 13.29 24.97 9.64
N THR A 473 14.06 24.05 10.21
CA THR A 473 14.08 23.77 11.66
C THR A 473 15.27 24.45 12.34
N ALA A 474 15.07 24.99 13.54
CA ALA A 474 16.09 25.67 14.34
C ALA A 474 15.85 25.48 15.85
N GLY A 475 16.91 25.64 16.66
CA GLY A 475 16.86 25.53 18.13
C GLY A 475 17.66 24.34 18.68
N PRO A 476 17.86 24.26 20.01
CA PRO A 476 18.71 23.25 20.65
C PRO A 476 18.30 21.80 20.35
N GLU A 477 17.02 21.57 20.01
CA GLU A 477 16.47 20.26 19.63
C GLU A 477 15.56 20.32 18.39
N GLY A 478 15.65 21.37 17.56
CA GLY A 478 14.82 21.52 16.36
C GLY A 478 13.37 21.99 16.60
N GLU A 479 13.06 22.47 17.81
CA GLU A 479 11.72 22.85 18.31
C GLU A 479 11.02 24.00 17.57
N ILE A 480 11.74 24.72 16.70
CA ILE A 480 11.20 25.82 15.92
C ILE A 480 11.16 25.40 14.46
N THR A 481 9.95 25.23 13.93
CA THR A 481 9.69 24.83 12.55
C THR A 481 9.12 26.02 11.78
N ALA A 482 9.76 26.42 10.67
CA ALA A 482 9.32 27.57 9.86
C ALA A 482 9.17 27.21 8.38
N GLY A 483 8.18 27.80 7.71
CA GLY A 483 7.92 27.50 6.30
C GLY A 483 6.79 28.32 5.71
N TYR A 484 6.28 27.90 4.55
CA TYR A 484 5.13 28.54 3.92
C TYR A 484 3.86 27.73 4.13
N ILE A 485 2.78 28.40 4.52
CA ILE A 485 1.42 27.84 4.65
C ILE A 485 0.44 28.65 3.81
N LEU A 486 -0.61 28.00 3.29
CA LEU A 486 -1.73 28.69 2.65
C LEU A 486 -2.80 29.00 3.70
N LYS A 487 -3.09 30.28 3.90
CA LYS A 487 -4.16 30.75 4.79
C LYS A 487 -5.33 31.23 3.95
N LYS A 488 -6.52 30.68 4.23
CA LYS A 488 -7.79 31.15 3.66
C LYS A 488 -8.26 32.43 4.37
N SER A 489 -8.63 33.44 3.59
CA SER A 489 -9.19 34.70 4.09
C SER A 489 -10.67 34.54 4.41
N SER A 490 -11.08 34.83 5.65
CA SER A 490 -12.50 34.82 6.04
C SER A 490 -13.32 35.92 5.37
N LYS A 491 -12.69 36.99 4.88
CA LYS A 491 -13.38 38.14 4.24
C LYS A 491 -13.55 38.01 2.74
N THR A 492 -12.61 37.35 2.06
CA THR A 492 -12.54 37.31 0.59
C THR A 492 -12.57 35.90 0.02
N ASN A 493 -12.70 34.88 0.87
CA ASN A 493 -12.71 33.45 0.54
C ASN A 493 -11.50 32.95 -0.29
N GLY A 494 -10.51 33.81 -0.52
CA GLY A 494 -9.29 33.53 -1.28
C GLY A 494 -8.16 32.98 -0.40
N TRP A 495 -7.29 32.19 -1.02
CA TRP A 495 -6.11 31.63 -0.37
C TRP A 495 -4.90 32.56 -0.53
N SER A 496 -4.10 32.70 0.52
CA SER A 496 -2.89 33.51 0.50
C SER A 496 -1.73 32.77 1.15
N LYS A 497 -0.57 32.76 0.47
CA LYS A 497 0.67 32.21 0.99
C LYS A 497 1.18 33.10 2.13
N LYS A 498 1.50 32.50 3.27
CA LYS A 498 2.05 33.15 4.47
C LYS A 498 3.30 32.42 4.92
N TRP A 499 4.26 33.16 5.46
CA TRP A 499 5.37 32.57 6.18
C TRP A 499 4.91 32.28 7.61
N PHE A 500 5.20 31.09 8.14
CA PHE A 500 4.86 30.73 9.51
C PHE A 500 6.10 30.31 10.29
N VAL A 501 6.02 30.45 11.61
CA VAL A 501 6.97 29.94 12.59
C VAL A 501 6.15 29.24 13.68
N LEU A 502 6.34 27.94 13.82
CA LEU A 502 5.76 27.10 14.87
C LEU A 502 6.83 26.89 15.94
N ASN A 503 6.47 27.21 17.18
CA ASN A 503 7.25 26.80 18.34
C ASN A 503 6.52 25.61 18.98
N GLU A 504 7.12 24.43 18.89
CA GLU A 504 6.52 23.17 19.32
C GLU A 504 6.39 23.08 20.84
N LYS A 505 7.35 23.64 21.59
CA LYS A 505 7.29 23.69 23.08
C LYS A 505 6.12 24.50 23.61
N THR A 506 5.78 25.59 22.94
CA THR A 506 4.70 26.48 23.37
C THR A 506 3.39 26.22 22.62
N ALA A 507 3.41 25.31 21.65
CA ALA A 507 2.32 25.03 20.72
C ALA A 507 1.76 26.32 20.06
N LYS A 508 2.63 27.29 19.76
CA LYS A 508 2.25 28.58 19.17
C LYS A 508 2.72 28.69 17.73
N LEU A 509 1.78 28.98 16.84
CA LEU A 509 2.04 29.26 15.42
C LEU A 509 1.86 30.75 15.16
N GLY A 510 2.97 31.46 14.92
CA GLY A 510 2.97 32.84 14.43
C GLY A 510 3.09 32.88 12.90
N TYR A 511 2.40 33.80 12.23
CA TYR A 511 2.55 33.97 10.78
C TYR A 511 2.72 35.42 10.33
N THR A 512 3.40 35.61 9.20
CA THR A 512 3.70 36.89 8.54
C THR A 512 3.41 36.79 7.03
N ASN A 513 3.39 37.94 6.34
CA ASN A 513 3.24 37.93 4.88
C ASN A 513 4.55 37.56 4.16
N LYS A 514 5.68 37.97 4.72
CA LYS A 514 7.03 37.75 4.20
C LYS A 514 7.93 37.22 5.31
N GLN A 515 8.99 36.50 4.93
CA GLN A 515 9.97 35.94 5.87
C GLN A 515 10.71 37.03 6.68
N GLU A 516 10.91 38.24 6.14
CA GLU A 516 11.67 39.31 6.82
C GLU A 516 10.86 40.14 7.83
N GLU A 517 9.54 39.90 7.98
CA GLU A 517 8.71 40.67 8.92
C GLU A 517 9.07 40.33 10.37
N ARG A 518 9.46 41.33 11.17
CA ARG A 518 9.84 41.15 12.59
C ARG A 518 8.67 40.86 13.53
N ASN A 519 7.45 41.24 13.15
CA ASN A 519 6.26 41.15 13.99
C ASN A 519 5.23 40.23 13.35
N PHE A 520 4.73 39.25 14.11
CA PHE A 520 3.68 38.35 13.64
C PHE A 520 2.36 39.10 13.43
N ARG A 521 1.68 38.79 12.34
CA ARG A 521 0.33 39.31 12.02
C ARG A 521 -0.76 38.66 12.87
N GLY A 522 -0.50 37.46 13.35
CA GLY A 522 -1.38 36.71 14.23
C GLY A 522 -0.63 35.53 14.83
N VAL A 523 -1.06 35.11 16.02
CA VAL A 523 -0.53 33.94 16.73
C VAL A 523 -1.72 33.02 17.02
N ILE A 524 -1.59 31.75 16.66
CA ILE A 524 -2.57 30.71 16.90
C ILE A 524 -2.00 29.78 17.97
N ASN A 525 -2.77 29.52 19.03
CA ASN A 525 -2.42 28.49 20.01
C ASN A 525 -2.98 27.15 19.50
N LEU A 526 -2.14 26.13 19.41
CA LEU A 526 -2.51 24.76 19.05
C LEU A 526 -2.72 23.98 20.34
N GLU A 527 -3.87 23.32 20.50
CA GLU A 527 -4.27 22.70 21.77
C GLU A 527 -3.62 21.33 22.04
N VAL A 528 -2.72 20.81 21.17
CA VAL A 528 -2.07 19.49 21.35
C VAL A 528 -0.62 19.49 20.82
N PRO A 529 0.37 18.93 21.55
CA PRO A 529 1.74 18.71 21.04
C PRO A 529 1.75 17.63 19.95
N ILE A 530 2.38 17.90 18.80
CA ILE A 530 2.44 16.98 17.67
C ILE A 530 3.72 16.11 17.80
N GLU A 531 3.58 14.79 17.97
CA GLU A 531 4.72 13.86 17.96
C GLU A 531 5.32 13.71 16.55
N HIS A 532 6.66 13.69 16.47
CA HIS A 532 7.47 13.67 15.24
C HIS A 532 7.26 12.47 14.29
N SER A 533 6.50 11.44 14.65
CA SER A 533 6.48 10.15 13.94
C SER A 533 5.33 9.96 12.93
N LYS A 534 4.48 10.96 12.69
CA LYS A 534 3.35 10.87 11.74
C LYS A 534 3.17 12.08 10.81
N LEU A 535 4.25 12.64 10.30
CA LEU A 535 4.18 13.58 9.17
C LEU A 535 4.10 12.80 7.85
N ASN A 536 2.90 12.30 7.53
CA ASN A 536 2.54 11.89 6.17
C ASN A 536 1.76 13.03 5.52
N LEU A 537 2.21 13.47 4.35
CA LEU A 537 1.85 14.74 3.68
C LEU A 537 0.40 14.86 3.16
N ASP A 538 -0.48 13.89 3.45
CA ASP A 538 -1.88 13.88 3.00
C ASP A 538 -2.91 14.32 4.07
N VAL A 539 -2.49 14.61 5.31
CA VAL A 539 -3.45 14.85 6.43
C VAL A 539 -3.66 16.34 6.79
N ILE A 540 -2.95 17.29 6.18
CA ILE A 540 -3.25 18.74 6.35
C ILE A 540 -4.23 19.23 5.26
N GLY A 541 -5.21 18.39 4.91
CA GLY A 541 -6.33 18.72 4.03
C GLY A 541 -7.59 19.19 4.77
N TYR A 542 -7.67 19.00 6.08
CA TYR A 542 -8.86 19.36 6.87
C TYR A 542 -8.47 19.88 8.26
N LEU A 543 -8.11 21.16 8.35
CA LEU A 543 -8.33 21.93 9.57
C LEU A 543 -9.21 23.13 9.19
N ILE A 544 -10.52 22.92 9.36
CA ILE A 544 -11.54 23.96 9.23
C ILE A 544 -11.52 24.78 10.53
N ILE A 545 -11.26 26.08 10.41
CA ILE A 545 -11.82 27.12 11.30
C ILE A 545 -12.72 27.99 10.43
#